data_AF-A0A2I1P8E2-F1
#
_entry.id   AF-A0A2I1P8E2-F1
#
_cell.length_a   1.000
_cell.length_b   1.000
_cell.length_c   1.000
_cell.angle_alpha   90.00
_cell.angle_beta   90.00
_cell.angle_gamma   90.00
#
_symmetry.space_group_name_H-M   'P 1'
#
loop_
_entity.id
_entity.type
_entity.pdbx_description
1 polymer ?
#
loop_
_entity_poly.entity_id
_entity_poly.type
_entity_poly.pdbx_seq_one_letter_code
_entity_poly.pdbx_strand_id
1 'polypeptide(L)'
;MRAKLLSTVTLGLTLLPTPAAFADYPEEPWGKPVDGKHTYCYANMTSSEQEPARYAMRRLRDTTDMTIEYVGYGCGRYFGYNDVTWFSDNLPPGVRGRYVCDDCRGGNSYKGSVYIDFAELIKGEDDWSDIRKTTVHEVGHSVSFRHDSTSAMIQGEVPSTHWRWRSYSASDIDDINRFF
;
A
#
# COMPACT_ATOMS: atom_id res chain seq x y z
N MET A 1 1.55 29.16 -66.24
CA MET A 1 2.22 28.95 -64.94
C MET A 1 1.23 28.29 -63.98
N ARG A 2 1.49 27.08 -63.49
CA ARG A 2 0.63 26.37 -62.52
C ARG A 2 1.40 26.23 -61.22
N ALA A 3 0.97 26.93 -60.17
CA ALA A 3 1.51 26.79 -58.82
C ALA A 3 0.98 25.49 -58.20
N LYS A 4 1.87 24.57 -57.83
CA LYS A 4 1.52 23.40 -57.02
C LYS A 4 1.60 23.79 -55.55
N LEU A 5 0.49 23.71 -54.83
CA LEU A 5 0.49 23.74 -53.36
C LEU A 5 1.17 22.46 -52.85
N LEU A 6 2.23 22.61 -52.07
CA LEU A 6 2.72 21.55 -51.19
C LEU A 6 1.92 21.62 -49.88
N SER A 7 1.15 20.59 -49.60
CA SER A 7 0.59 20.35 -48.26
C SER A 7 1.66 19.68 -47.39
N THR A 8 2.12 20.40 -46.38
CA THR A 8 2.98 19.86 -45.32
C THR A 8 2.10 19.00 -44.40
N VAL A 9 2.30 17.68 -44.42
CA VAL A 9 1.70 16.78 -43.42
C VAL A 9 2.55 16.88 -42.17
N THR A 10 2.06 17.60 -41.16
CA THR A 10 2.67 17.63 -39.83
C THR A 10 2.36 16.31 -39.14
N LEU A 11 3.34 15.41 -39.09
CA LEU A 11 3.25 14.17 -38.32
C LEU A 11 3.29 14.54 -36.84
N GLY A 12 2.12 14.69 -36.23
CA GLY A 12 1.98 14.88 -34.78
C GLY A 12 2.45 13.61 -34.08
N LEU A 13 3.68 13.61 -33.58
CA LEU A 13 4.19 12.56 -32.71
C LEU A 13 3.41 12.65 -31.39
N THR A 14 2.34 11.86 -31.28
CA THR A 14 1.65 11.64 -30.01
C THR A 14 2.62 10.89 -29.10
N LEU A 15 3.28 11.62 -28.21
CA LEU A 15 3.96 11.05 -27.05
C LEU A 15 2.87 10.35 -26.22
N LEU A 16 2.71 9.04 -26.44
CA LEU A 16 2.00 8.20 -25.51
C LEU A 16 2.72 8.32 -24.17
N PRO A 17 2.02 8.59 -23.06
CA PRO A 17 2.65 8.57 -21.75
C PRO A 17 3.24 7.18 -21.55
N THR A 18 4.57 7.10 -21.52
CA THR A 18 5.26 5.90 -21.05
C THR A 18 4.80 5.65 -19.62
N PRO A 19 4.35 4.44 -19.26
CA PRO A 19 4.12 4.11 -17.87
C PRO A 19 5.41 4.44 -17.12
N ALA A 20 5.30 5.25 -16.06
CA ALA A 20 6.46 5.60 -15.25
C ALA A 20 7.15 4.28 -14.86
N ALA A 21 8.42 4.13 -15.23
CA ALA A 21 9.23 3.05 -14.71
C ALA A 21 9.37 3.33 -13.21
N PHE A 22 8.62 2.56 -12.39
CA PHE A 22 8.68 2.66 -10.95
C PHE A 22 10.08 2.20 -10.54
N ALA A 23 10.89 3.12 -10.03
CA ALA A 23 12.15 2.75 -9.41
C ALA A 23 11.81 1.84 -8.23
N ASP A 24 12.44 0.67 -8.16
CA ASP A 24 12.46 -0.14 -6.94
C ASP A 24 12.97 0.75 -5.82
N TYR A 25 12.05 1.21 -4.96
CA TYR A 25 12.46 1.87 -3.74
C TYR A 25 13.17 0.80 -2.91
N PRO A 26 14.37 1.05 -2.38
CA PRO A 26 15.13 0.02 -1.67
C PRO A 26 14.25 -0.55 -0.54
N GLU A 27 13.96 -1.84 -0.63
CA GLU A 27 13.24 -2.57 0.41
C GLU A 27 14.11 -2.55 1.67
N GLU A 28 13.81 -1.67 2.62
CA GLU A 28 14.35 -1.80 3.96
C GLU A 28 13.90 -3.14 4.55
N PRO A 29 14.68 -3.79 5.43
CA PRO A 29 14.27 -5.07 5.99
C PRO A 29 12.98 -4.91 6.80
N TRP A 30 11.86 -5.30 6.18
CA TRP A 30 10.56 -5.45 6.83
C TRP A 30 10.70 -6.56 7.87
N GLY A 31 10.89 -6.19 9.13
CA GLY A 31 10.99 -7.17 10.19
C GLY A 31 9.67 -7.91 10.37
N LYS A 32 9.72 -9.20 10.74
CA LYS A 32 8.56 -10.03 11.11
C LYS A 32 7.84 -9.47 12.34
N PRO A 33 6.50 -9.42 12.39
CA PRO A 33 5.82 -9.10 13.64
C PRO A 33 6.34 -9.99 14.78
N VAL A 34 6.68 -9.39 15.91
CA VAL A 34 7.49 -10.04 16.98
C VAL A 34 6.70 -11.07 17.76
N ASP A 35 5.40 -10.85 17.88
CA ASP A 35 4.47 -11.69 18.61
C ASP A 35 3.22 -11.76 17.75
N GLY A 36 2.83 -12.95 17.29
CA GLY A 36 1.55 -13.06 16.58
C GLY A 36 0.38 -13.33 17.52
N LYS A 37 0.64 -13.52 18.82
CA LYS A 37 -0.40 -13.92 19.78
C LYS A 37 -1.10 -12.72 20.43
N HIS A 38 -0.79 -11.49 20.04
CA HIS A 38 -1.49 -10.30 20.51
C HIS A 38 -2.48 -9.76 19.46
N THR A 39 -3.40 -8.93 19.94
CA THR A 39 -4.28 -8.14 19.07
C THR A 39 -3.44 -7.15 18.27
N TYR A 40 -3.44 -7.26 16.95
CA TYR A 40 -2.76 -6.32 16.06
C TYR A 40 -3.48 -4.98 16.04
N CYS A 41 -2.77 -3.91 16.36
CA CYS A 41 -3.37 -2.62 16.64
C CYS A 41 -2.91 -1.53 15.68
N TYR A 42 -3.86 -0.70 15.28
CA TYR A 42 -3.59 0.43 14.39
C TYR A 42 -4.22 1.73 14.87
N ALA A 43 -3.59 2.85 14.51
CA ALA A 43 -3.88 4.17 15.05
C ALA A 43 -3.61 5.33 14.07
N ASN A 44 -3.92 6.55 14.55
CA ASN A 44 -3.56 7.83 13.92
C ASN A 44 -4.13 8.05 12.51
N MET A 45 -5.45 7.96 12.35
CA MET A 45 -6.09 8.29 11.06
C MET A 45 -6.94 9.56 11.18
N THR A 46 -6.77 10.49 10.25
CA THR A 46 -7.75 11.56 10.03
C THR A 46 -9.09 10.98 9.58
N SER A 47 -10.18 11.76 9.64
CA SER A 47 -11.50 11.29 9.22
C SER A 47 -11.55 10.81 7.76
N SER A 48 -10.75 11.43 6.88
CA SER A 48 -10.59 11.03 5.48
C SER A 48 -9.77 9.76 5.27
N GLU A 49 -8.84 9.46 6.19
CA GLU A 49 -7.98 8.27 6.14
C GLU A 49 -8.60 7.02 6.77
N GLN A 50 -9.67 7.20 7.57
CA GLN A 50 -10.27 6.10 8.31
C GLN A 50 -10.87 5.02 7.42
N GLU A 51 -11.51 5.36 6.30
CA GLU A 51 -12.10 4.34 5.42
C GLU A 51 -11.03 3.47 4.75
N PRO A 52 -10.03 4.04 4.05
CA PRO A 52 -8.99 3.24 3.36
C PRO A 52 -8.22 2.31 4.29
N ALA A 53 -7.88 2.81 5.48
CA ALA A 53 -7.17 2.05 6.48
C ALA A 53 -8.07 0.98 7.13
N ARG A 54 -9.32 1.30 7.48
CA ARG A 54 -10.28 0.27 7.93
C ARG A 54 -10.48 -0.81 6.88
N TYR A 55 -10.51 -0.46 5.60
CA TYR A 55 -10.62 -1.44 4.52
C TYR A 55 -9.43 -2.40 4.52
N ALA A 56 -8.19 -1.88 4.54
CA ALA A 56 -6.98 -2.70 4.54
C ALA A 56 -6.88 -3.59 5.78
N MET A 57 -7.11 -3.02 6.97
CA MET A 57 -7.10 -3.77 8.22
C MET A 57 -8.22 -4.81 8.29
N ARG A 58 -9.41 -4.50 7.76
CA ARG A 58 -10.50 -5.47 7.63
C ARG A 58 -10.13 -6.58 6.67
N ARG A 59 -9.44 -6.28 5.57
CA ARG A 59 -8.99 -7.30 4.61
C ARG A 59 -8.09 -8.30 5.31
N LEU A 60 -7.09 -7.82 6.05
CA LEU A 60 -6.17 -8.64 6.83
C LEU A 60 -6.93 -9.52 7.85
N ARG A 61 -7.80 -8.91 8.67
CA ARG A 61 -8.62 -9.62 9.66
C ARG A 61 -9.55 -10.67 9.06
N ASP A 62 -10.23 -10.33 7.96
CA ASP A 62 -11.26 -11.21 7.38
C ASP A 62 -10.64 -12.36 6.55
N THR A 63 -9.33 -12.34 6.28
CA THR A 63 -8.62 -13.41 5.54
C THR A 63 -7.63 -14.21 6.36
N THR A 64 -7.39 -13.84 7.62
CA THR A 64 -6.35 -14.45 8.46
C THR A 64 -6.92 -14.74 9.85
N ASP A 65 -6.15 -15.42 10.68
CA ASP A 65 -6.50 -15.73 12.06
C ASP A 65 -6.15 -14.56 13.02
N MET A 66 -5.71 -13.42 12.48
CA MET A 66 -5.35 -12.24 13.24
C MET A 66 -6.57 -11.58 13.92
N THR A 67 -6.42 -11.27 15.20
CA THR A 67 -7.32 -10.32 15.87
C THR A 67 -6.79 -8.91 15.65
N ILE A 68 -7.64 -8.00 15.17
CA ILE A 68 -7.24 -6.62 14.81
C ILE A 68 -8.15 -5.59 15.48
N GLU A 69 -7.57 -4.55 16.09
CA GLU A 69 -8.31 -3.51 16.80
C GLU A 69 -7.86 -2.09 16.41
N TYR A 70 -8.83 -1.20 16.22
CA TYR A 70 -8.57 0.23 16.12
C TYR A 70 -8.55 0.85 17.51
N VAL A 71 -7.41 1.39 17.90
CA VAL A 71 -7.20 1.83 19.29
C VAL A 71 -7.00 3.33 19.45
N GLY A 72 -6.92 4.09 18.36
CA GLY A 72 -6.76 5.54 18.37
C GLY A 72 -5.39 6.03 18.86
N TYR A 73 -5.00 5.66 20.10
CA TYR A 73 -3.76 6.10 20.76
C TYR A 73 -2.98 5.00 21.52
N GLY A 74 -3.40 3.72 21.52
CA GLY A 74 -2.56 2.64 22.06
C GLY A 74 -3.22 1.28 22.20
N CYS A 75 -2.47 0.20 21.92
CA CYS A 75 -2.91 -1.18 22.05
C CYS A 75 -2.80 -1.69 23.49
N GLY A 76 -3.91 -2.13 24.09
CA GLY A 76 -3.90 -2.82 25.38
C GLY A 76 -3.30 -1.99 26.55
N ARG A 77 -2.55 -2.67 27.43
CA ARG A 77 -2.08 -2.11 28.73
C ARG A 77 -0.94 -1.07 28.61
N TYR A 78 -0.39 -0.88 27.41
CA TYR A 78 0.75 0.02 27.16
C TYR A 78 0.33 1.16 26.23
N PHE A 79 0.06 2.32 26.82
CA PHE A 79 -0.14 3.58 26.08
C PHE A 79 1.02 3.80 25.09
N GLY A 80 0.71 4.09 23.81
CA GLY A 80 1.72 4.40 22.78
C GLY A 80 2.39 3.20 22.10
N TYR A 81 1.86 1.98 22.24
CA TYR A 81 2.28 0.84 21.42
C TYR A 81 1.20 0.51 20.39
N ASN A 82 1.41 0.91 19.14
CA ASN A 82 0.61 0.48 17.99
C ASN A 82 1.53 -0.30 17.06
N ASP A 83 1.05 -1.39 16.48
CA ASP A 83 1.80 -2.13 15.47
C ASP A 83 1.92 -1.30 14.19
N VAL A 84 0.87 -0.57 13.83
CA VAL A 84 0.84 0.31 12.66
C VAL A 84 0.27 1.69 12.97
N THR A 85 0.98 2.73 12.54
CA THR A 85 0.52 4.11 12.58
C THR A 85 0.30 4.63 11.16
N TRP A 86 -0.84 5.28 10.91
CA TRP A 86 -1.17 5.79 9.58
C TRP A 86 -0.81 7.27 9.43
N PHE A 87 -0.45 7.65 8.20
CA PHE A 87 -0.15 9.02 7.80
C PHE A 87 -0.59 9.26 6.35
N SER A 88 -1.22 10.40 6.09
CA SER A 88 -1.26 10.98 4.75
C SER A 88 -0.04 11.88 4.56
N ASP A 89 0.69 11.71 3.47
CA ASP A 89 1.89 12.49 3.17
C ASP A 89 2.06 12.70 1.66
N ASN A 90 2.79 13.74 1.27
CA ASN A 90 3.17 13.95 -0.13
C ASN A 90 4.50 13.21 -0.37
N LEU A 91 4.42 12.06 -1.03
CA LEU A 91 5.55 11.18 -1.24
C LEU A 91 6.36 11.61 -2.48
N PRO A 92 7.61 11.11 -2.64
CA PRO A 92 8.38 11.39 -3.84
C PRO A 92 7.61 11.05 -5.12
N PRO A 93 7.82 11.79 -6.24
CA PRO A 93 7.07 11.55 -7.47
C PRO A 93 7.09 10.08 -7.92
N GLY A 94 5.91 9.53 -8.18
CA GLY A 94 5.74 8.12 -8.58
C GLY A 94 5.58 7.13 -7.42
N VAL A 95 5.73 7.57 -6.17
CA VAL A 95 5.44 6.78 -4.97
C VAL A 95 4.03 7.11 -4.49
N ARG A 96 3.20 6.09 -4.27
CA ARG A 96 1.79 6.24 -3.86
C ARG A 96 1.51 5.78 -2.44
N GLY A 97 2.35 4.88 -1.95
CA GLY A 97 2.33 4.35 -0.61
C GLY A 97 3.75 4.00 -0.20
N ARG A 98 3.97 3.97 1.11
CA ARG A 98 5.22 3.50 1.72
C ARG A 98 4.92 3.00 3.13
N TYR A 99 5.31 1.78 3.44
CA TYR A 99 5.53 1.38 4.82
C TYR A 99 6.98 1.60 5.25
N VAL A 100 7.14 1.98 6.52
CA VAL A 100 8.44 2.13 7.20
C VAL A 100 8.39 1.32 8.48
N CYS A 101 9.45 0.55 8.75
CA CYS A 101 9.61 -0.09 10.06
C CYS A 101 10.23 0.90 11.04
N ASP A 102 9.44 1.38 12.00
CA ASP A 102 9.89 2.40 12.96
C ASP A 102 10.72 1.79 14.11
N ASP A 103 10.43 0.54 14.46
CA ASP A 103 11.17 -0.20 15.48
C ASP A 103 11.43 -1.64 15.00
N CYS A 104 12.52 -1.81 14.25
CA CYS A 104 12.99 -3.09 13.75
C CYS A 104 14.22 -3.57 14.52
N ARG A 105 14.14 -4.76 15.15
CA ARG A 105 15.27 -5.36 15.90
C ARG A 105 15.41 -6.84 15.59
N GLY A 106 16.62 -7.26 15.25
CA GLY A 106 16.92 -8.68 15.03
C GLY A 106 16.09 -9.34 13.92
N GLY A 107 15.63 -8.58 12.93
CA GLY A 107 14.76 -9.08 11.85
C GLY A 107 13.28 -9.12 12.20
N ASN A 108 12.87 -8.54 13.33
CA ASN A 108 11.47 -8.39 13.73
C ASN A 108 11.03 -6.93 13.75
N SER A 109 9.78 -6.64 13.39
CA SER A 109 9.12 -5.34 13.45
C SER A 109 8.21 -5.30 14.66
N TYR A 110 8.47 -4.34 15.55
CA TYR A 110 7.66 -4.06 16.72
C TYR A 110 6.62 -2.96 16.45
N LYS A 111 6.94 -2.06 15.51
CA LYS A 111 6.13 -0.92 15.11
C LYS A 111 6.49 -0.52 13.69
N GLY A 112 5.50 -0.07 12.94
CA GLY A 112 5.73 0.61 11.67
C GLY A 112 4.72 1.70 11.36
N SER A 113 5.00 2.42 10.30
CA SER A 113 4.22 3.53 9.81
C SER A 113 3.84 3.29 8.36
N VAL A 114 2.55 3.50 8.03
CA VAL A 114 2.03 3.46 6.67
C VAL A 114 1.76 4.90 6.22
N TYR A 115 2.44 5.31 5.15
CA TYR A 115 2.27 6.59 4.49
C TYR A 115 1.53 6.39 3.17
N ILE A 116 0.48 7.18 2.94
CA ILE A 116 -0.30 7.13 1.69
C ILE A 116 -0.31 8.52 1.06
N ASP A 117 0.01 8.58 -0.24
CA ASP A 117 -0.14 9.80 -1.03
C ASP A 117 -1.48 9.78 -1.76
N PHE A 118 -2.50 10.33 -1.09
CA PHE A 118 -3.84 10.44 -1.67
C PHE A 118 -3.87 11.35 -2.89
N ALA A 119 -3.01 12.36 -2.99
CA ALA A 119 -3.00 13.25 -4.16
C ALA A 119 -2.45 12.53 -5.40
N GLU A 120 -1.50 11.60 -5.21
CA GLU A 120 -0.99 10.75 -6.29
C GLU A 120 -1.98 9.66 -6.72
N LEU A 121 -2.91 9.27 -5.84
CA LEU A 121 -3.93 8.24 -6.08
C LEU A 121 -5.26 8.79 -6.62
N ILE A 122 -5.63 10.01 -6.26
CA ILE A 122 -6.89 10.65 -6.66
C ILE A 122 -6.67 11.41 -7.97
N LYS A 123 -6.73 10.68 -9.09
CA LYS A 123 -6.41 11.19 -10.44
C LYS A 123 -7.45 10.85 -11.51
N GLY A 124 -8.51 10.09 -11.22
CA GLY A 124 -9.48 9.71 -12.25
C GLY A 124 -10.58 8.74 -11.81
N GLU A 125 -11.04 7.91 -12.74
CA GLU A 125 -12.29 7.15 -12.60
C GLU A 125 -12.24 6.04 -11.53
N ASP A 126 -11.05 5.54 -11.19
CA ASP A 126 -10.85 4.36 -10.34
C ASP A 126 -10.19 4.68 -8.98
N ASP A 127 -10.21 5.95 -8.54
CA ASP A 127 -9.53 6.45 -7.33
C ASP A 127 -9.71 5.53 -6.12
N TRP A 128 -10.95 5.08 -5.87
CA TRP A 128 -11.25 4.20 -4.74
C TRP A 128 -10.64 2.80 -4.84
N SER A 129 -10.54 2.26 -6.06
CA SER A 129 -9.91 0.98 -6.30
C SER A 129 -8.40 1.07 -6.08
N ASP A 130 -7.80 2.18 -6.50
CA ASP A 130 -6.37 2.43 -6.41
C ASP A 130 -5.94 2.69 -4.97
N ILE A 131 -6.69 3.54 -4.25
CA ILE A 131 -6.50 3.76 -2.81
C ILE A 131 -6.54 2.43 -2.06
N ARG A 132 -7.58 1.62 -2.25
CA ARG A 132 -7.72 0.34 -1.54
C ARG A 132 -6.64 -0.66 -1.90
N LYS A 133 -6.18 -0.66 -3.15
CA LYS A 133 -5.06 -1.49 -3.58
C LYS A 133 -3.80 -1.08 -2.81
N THR A 134 -3.45 0.21 -2.87
CA THR A 134 -2.24 0.73 -2.23
C THR A 134 -2.29 0.55 -0.72
N THR A 135 -3.41 0.81 -0.05
CA THR A 135 -3.49 0.60 1.39
C THR A 135 -3.37 -0.86 1.81
N VAL A 136 -3.96 -1.81 1.07
CA VAL A 136 -3.79 -3.25 1.35
C VAL A 136 -2.34 -3.68 1.13
N HIS A 137 -1.69 -3.15 0.10
CA HIS A 137 -0.27 -3.40 -0.21
C HIS A 137 0.65 -2.95 0.94
N GLU A 138 0.54 -1.69 1.38
CA GLU A 138 1.37 -1.17 2.47
C GLU A 138 1.11 -1.86 3.81
N VAL A 139 -0.12 -2.33 4.05
CA VAL A 139 -0.41 -3.17 5.23
C VAL A 139 0.17 -4.58 5.07
N GLY A 140 0.27 -5.12 3.87
CA GLY A 140 0.95 -6.40 3.65
C GLY A 140 2.43 -6.33 4.04
N HIS A 141 3.07 -5.20 3.75
CA HIS A 141 4.43 -4.92 4.23
C HIS A 141 4.54 -4.85 5.76
N SER A 142 3.49 -4.38 6.45
CA SER A 142 3.48 -4.33 7.93
C SER A 142 3.42 -5.69 8.62
N VAL A 143 3.10 -6.74 7.86
CA VAL A 143 3.16 -8.15 8.26
C VAL A 143 4.25 -8.92 7.48
N SER A 144 5.22 -8.18 6.93
CA SER A 144 6.47 -8.66 6.32
C SER A 144 6.39 -9.33 4.97
N PHE A 145 5.34 -9.04 4.21
CA PHE A 145 5.32 -9.45 2.82
C PHE A 145 6.24 -8.60 1.97
N ARG A 146 6.85 -9.27 1.00
CA ARG A 146 7.62 -8.63 -0.08
C ARG A 146 6.73 -8.50 -1.30
N HIS A 147 7.19 -7.74 -2.29
CA HIS A 147 6.48 -7.67 -3.55
C HIS A 147 6.33 -9.05 -4.21
N ASP A 148 5.18 -9.26 -4.86
CA ASP A 148 4.90 -10.45 -5.67
C ASP A 148 4.31 -10.07 -7.05
N SER A 149 3.77 -11.04 -7.78
CA SER A 149 3.06 -10.79 -9.06
C SER A 149 1.62 -11.33 -9.08
N THR A 150 1.12 -11.75 -7.93
CA THR A 150 -0.09 -12.59 -7.81
C THR A 150 -1.15 -12.03 -6.87
N SER A 151 -0.79 -11.07 -6.02
CA SER A 151 -1.64 -10.55 -4.95
C SER A 151 -1.57 -9.02 -4.84
N ALA A 152 -2.17 -8.46 -3.80
CA ALA A 152 -2.02 -7.06 -3.42
C ALA A 152 -0.56 -6.62 -3.30
N MET A 153 0.37 -7.55 -3.09
CA MET A 153 1.80 -7.26 -3.03
C MET A 153 2.43 -6.96 -4.39
N ILE A 154 1.65 -6.95 -5.47
CA ILE A 154 2.17 -6.52 -6.76
C ILE A 154 2.71 -5.09 -6.71
N GLN A 155 3.94 -4.92 -7.20
CA GLN A 155 4.52 -3.60 -7.38
C GLN A 155 3.92 -2.92 -8.61
N GLY A 156 3.47 -1.68 -8.44
CA GLY A 156 2.86 -0.90 -9.52
C GLY A 156 1.43 -1.34 -9.84
N GLU A 157 0.99 -1.13 -11.07
CA GLU A 157 -0.37 -1.45 -11.58
C GLU A 157 -1.51 -0.60 -10.97
N VAL A 158 -1.51 0.67 -11.31
CA VAL A 158 -2.58 1.66 -11.04
C VAL A 158 -2.79 2.46 -12.34
N PRO A 159 -4.04 2.68 -12.80
CA PRO A 159 -5.30 2.30 -12.15
C PRO A 159 -5.64 0.82 -12.31
N SER A 160 -6.37 0.23 -11.35
CA SER A 160 -6.83 -1.16 -11.48
C SER A 160 -8.10 -1.50 -10.70
N THR A 161 -9.11 -2.01 -11.42
CA THR A 161 -10.38 -2.50 -10.86
C THR A 161 -10.42 -4.01 -10.57
N HIS A 162 -9.34 -4.75 -10.86
CA HIS A 162 -9.26 -6.17 -10.58
C HIS A 162 -9.13 -6.49 -9.08
N TRP A 163 -10.09 -7.26 -8.55
CA TRP A 163 -10.19 -7.55 -7.11
C TRP A 163 -8.96 -8.22 -6.48
N ARG A 164 -8.20 -8.99 -7.27
CA ARG A 164 -7.02 -9.74 -6.80
C ARG A 164 -5.94 -8.84 -6.20
N TRP A 165 -5.87 -7.58 -6.61
CA TRP A 165 -4.89 -6.61 -6.13
C TRP A 165 -5.29 -5.91 -4.84
N ARG A 166 -6.47 -6.26 -4.30
CA ARG A 166 -6.94 -5.84 -2.97
C ARG A 166 -6.98 -7.05 -2.02
N SER A 167 -6.14 -8.04 -2.28
CA SER A 167 -6.20 -9.36 -1.65
C SER A 167 -4.83 -10.00 -1.53
N TYR A 168 -4.57 -10.62 -0.39
CA TYR A 168 -3.39 -11.46 -0.20
C TYR A 168 -3.54 -12.80 -0.94
N SER A 169 -2.42 -13.40 -1.34
CA SER A 169 -2.43 -14.75 -1.91
C SER A 169 -2.73 -15.79 -0.82
N ALA A 170 -3.04 -17.03 -1.22
CA ALA A 170 -3.19 -18.12 -0.27
C ALA A 170 -1.89 -18.38 0.51
N SER A 171 -0.72 -18.25 -0.14
CA SER A 171 0.58 -18.43 0.51
C SER A 171 0.85 -17.35 1.57
N ASP A 172 0.48 -16.10 1.27
CA ASP A 172 0.60 -14.99 2.21
C ASP A 172 -0.25 -15.24 3.47
N ILE A 173 -1.51 -15.63 3.27
CA ILE A 173 -2.44 -15.95 4.36
C ILE A 173 -1.91 -17.09 5.23
N ASP A 174 -1.44 -18.19 4.62
CA ASP A 174 -0.88 -19.33 5.34
C ASP A 174 0.35 -18.95 6.18
N ASP A 175 1.20 -18.05 5.66
CA ASP A 175 2.36 -17.58 6.39
C ASP A 175 1.96 -16.69 7.57
N ILE A 176 0.98 -15.78 7.43
CA ILE A 176 0.45 -15.00 8.57
C ILE A 176 -0.10 -15.93 9.66
N ASN A 177 -0.98 -16.85 9.30
CA ASN A 177 -1.64 -17.74 10.26
C ASN A 177 -0.66 -18.72 10.95
N ARG A 178 0.55 -18.88 10.41
CA ARG A 178 1.62 -19.63 11.10
C ARG A 178 2.24 -18.82 12.24
N PHE A 179 2.24 -17.50 12.14
CA PHE A 179 2.85 -16.61 13.12
C PHE A 179 1.84 -16.07 14.15
N PHE A 180 0.58 -15.84 13.74
CA PHE A 180 -0.53 -15.33 14.54
C PHE A 180 -1.52 -16.42 14.92
#